data_AF-A0A9W8ZF21-F1
#
_entry.id   AF-A0A9W8ZF21-F1
#
_cell.length_a   1.000
_cell.length_b   1.000
_cell.length_c   1.000
_cell.angle_alpha   90.00
_cell.angle_beta   90.00
_cell.angle_gamma   90.00
#
_symmetry.space_group_name_H-M   'P 1'
#
loop_
_entity.id
_entity.type
_entity.pdbx_description
1 polymer ?
#
loop_
_entity_poly.entity_id
_entity_poly.type
_entity_poly.pdbx_seq_one_letter_code
_entity_poly.pdbx_strand_id
1 'polypeptide(L)'
;MTIARPKQTVPVLAYLTSQPLSTLCYMRVFQKDDKQLSFALYVPVSLYRAEEKQLFVLQYDAGNLQNRSPAALDSASAHIPRDRVKEFTRNTQSDTTTLTLNLKQPAPIWCPLNQVIAPQSTTASATAFGELVELAKATVVHLVFDYKWVTGTQQAVIQRLIKGKVRLEGYSLNKHFTKKWEVKDWTHFAPAIAPAIAPADPPEASNKRARPVSGSTSPSPPLKRAFLDDANAPSPTEVASTPPEYAKRDSEADFQTQAIRHVVLRELPAVVAAVLPAALAAALPAALAAALPAVFAAPDPHMNSFDSDASTYPKIELTTAGAAFVPHLLAHLQPQIQDIVNRALSYTRTQRENVELAFEEDVDEKKLELHEITEAGKMELERTVAHNTDAFRHQLREDGDDIAIDVEDQ
;
A
#
# COMPACT_ATOMS: atom_id res chain seq x y z
N MET A 1 -1.53 15.15 -6.70
CA MET A 1 -0.76 14.69 -5.52
C MET A 1 0.43 13.91 -6.03
N THR A 2 1.64 14.38 -5.76
CA THR A 2 2.88 13.82 -6.31
C THR A 2 3.46 12.88 -5.26
N ILE A 3 3.49 11.57 -5.54
CA ILE A 3 4.17 10.62 -4.65
C ILE A 3 5.65 10.97 -4.65
N ALA A 4 6.24 11.09 -3.46
CA ALA A 4 7.68 11.26 -3.32
C ALA A 4 8.37 10.08 -4.01
N ARG A 5 9.11 10.36 -5.09
CA ARG A 5 9.81 9.32 -5.85
C ARG A 5 10.97 8.80 -5.00
N PRO A 6 11.11 7.47 -4.83
CA PRO A 6 12.28 6.95 -4.15
C PRO A 6 13.55 7.34 -4.94
N LYS A 7 14.61 7.73 -4.22
CA LYS A 7 15.89 8.11 -4.83
C LYS A 7 16.44 6.96 -5.71
N GLN A 8 17.13 7.31 -6.79
CA GLN A 8 17.79 6.37 -7.71
C GLN A 8 16.84 5.34 -8.37
N THR A 9 15.58 5.72 -8.58
CA THR A 9 14.60 4.87 -9.27
C THR A 9 14.47 5.23 -10.75
N VAL A 10 14.18 4.21 -11.57
CA VAL A 10 13.90 4.33 -13.00
C VAL A 10 12.40 4.12 -13.22
N PRO A 11 11.68 5.01 -13.93
CA PRO A 11 10.29 4.74 -14.27
C PRO A 11 10.21 3.56 -15.25
N VAL A 12 9.35 2.60 -14.95
CA VAL A 12 9.21 1.36 -15.71
C VAL A 12 7.74 1.06 -15.95
N LEU A 13 7.40 0.65 -17.16
CA LEU A 13 6.12 0.03 -17.46
C LEU A 13 6.27 -1.49 -17.35
N ALA A 14 5.62 -2.09 -16.34
CA ALA A 14 5.59 -3.53 -16.18
C ALA A 14 4.36 -4.10 -16.90
N TYR A 15 4.54 -5.18 -17.66
CA TYR A 15 3.43 -5.89 -18.30
C TYR A 15 3.64 -7.41 -18.29
N LEU A 16 2.53 -8.13 -18.48
CA LEU A 16 2.47 -9.59 -18.49
C LEU A 16 2.14 -10.10 -19.89
N THR A 17 2.64 -11.28 -20.25
CA THR A 17 2.35 -11.88 -21.57
C THR A 17 0.91 -12.37 -21.70
N SER A 18 0.27 -12.73 -20.57
CA SER A 18 -1.05 -13.35 -20.53
C SER A 18 -2.21 -12.37 -20.62
N GLN A 19 -1.98 -11.08 -20.36
CA GLN A 19 -3.04 -10.07 -20.25
C GLN A 19 -2.54 -8.68 -20.68
N PRO A 20 -3.41 -7.78 -21.18
CA PRO A 20 -3.05 -6.41 -21.52
C PRO A 20 -2.84 -5.53 -20.27
N LEU A 21 -2.42 -6.11 -19.14
CA LEU A 21 -2.11 -5.38 -17.93
C LEU A 21 -0.81 -4.62 -18.14
N SER A 22 -0.85 -3.31 -17.94
CA SER A 22 0.32 -2.45 -18.02
C SER A 22 0.29 -1.48 -16.84
N THR A 23 1.21 -1.69 -15.91
CA THR A 23 1.28 -0.93 -14.66
C THR A 23 2.53 -0.07 -14.67
N LEU A 24 2.34 1.24 -14.54
CA LEU A 24 3.45 2.17 -14.36
C LEU A 24 3.98 2.05 -12.93
N CYS A 25 5.26 1.74 -12.80
CA CYS A 25 5.94 1.55 -11.53
C CYS A 25 7.34 2.19 -11.59
N TYR A 26 8.09 2.07 -10.49
CA TYR A 26 9.46 2.51 -10.41
C TYR A 26 10.36 1.33 -10.08
N MET A 27 11.46 1.15 -10.80
CA MET A 27 12.43 0.10 -10.56
C MET A 27 13.66 0.65 -9.86
N ARG A 28 14.14 -0.07 -8.85
CA ARG A 28 15.48 0.11 -8.27
C ARG A 28 16.26 -1.18 -8.39
N VAL A 29 17.54 -1.05 -8.71
CA VAL A 29 18.48 -2.17 -8.80
C VAL A 29 19.35 -2.16 -7.54
N PHE A 30 19.29 -3.25 -6.77
CA PHE A 30 20.14 -3.46 -5.60
C PHE A 30 21.25 -4.43 -5.96
N GLN A 31 22.50 -4.07 -5.67
CA GLN A 31 23.68 -4.88 -5.95
C GLN A 31 24.61 -4.90 -4.74
N LYS A 32 25.25 -6.05 -4.49
CA LYS A 32 26.36 -6.16 -3.53
C LYS A 32 27.43 -7.14 -4.02
N ASP A 33 28.70 -6.75 -3.86
CA ASP A 33 29.89 -7.59 -4.07
C ASP A 33 29.91 -8.36 -5.39
N ASP A 34 29.32 -7.79 -6.44
CA ASP A 34 29.15 -8.39 -7.78
C ASP A 34 28.42 -9.74 -7.86
N LYS A 35 28.02 -10.31 -6.72
CA LYS A 35 27.42 -11.64 -6.56
C LYS A 35 25.95 -11.57 -6.21
N GLN A 36 25.49 -10.48 -5.59
CA GLN A 36 24.10 -10.31 -5.18
C GLN A 36 23.42 -9.26 -6.04
N LEU A 37 22.23 -9.58 -6.52
CA LEU A 37 21.40 -8.72 -7.35
C LEU A 37 19.92 -8.95 -7.04
N SER A 38 19.18 -7.86 -6.83
CA SER A 38 17.72 -7.87 -6.78
C SER A 38 17.15 -6.64 -7.47
N PHE A 39 16.01 -6.81 -8.12
CA PHE A 39 15.20 -5.70 -8.62
C PHE A 39 14.04 -5.48 -7.65
N ALA A 40 13.82 -4.24 -7.27
CA ALA A 40 12.67 -3.82 -6.49
C ALA A 40 11.75 -2.96 -7.37
N LEU A 41 10.51 -3.41 -7.59
CA LEU A 41 9.49 -2.62 -8.28
C LEU A 41 8.55 -1.99 -7.27
N TYR A 42 8.58 -0.66 -7.21
CA TYR A 42 7.70 0.16 -6.39
C TYR A 42 6.41 0.45 -7.16
N VAL A 43 5.31 -0.17 -6.73
CA VAL A 43 4.00 -0.07 -7.36
C VAL A 43 3.10 0.82 -6.49
N PRO A 44 2.69 2.00 -6.98
CA PRO A 44 1.83 2.89 -6.21
C PRO A 44 0.35 2.47 -6.30
N VAL A 45 -0.26 2.14 -5.17
CA VAL A 45 -1.67 1.70 -5.08
C VAL A 45 -2.43 2.52 -4.04
N SER A 46 -3.66 2.90 -4.36
CA SER A 46 -4.54 3.59 -3.41
C SER A 46 -5.16 2.58 -2.43
N LEU A 47 -5.03 2.81 -1.12
CA LEU A 47 -5.62 1.95 -0.10
C LEU A 47 -6.83 2.60 0.58
N TYR A 48 -7.72 1.76 1.10
CA TYR A 48 -8.88 2.17 1.87
C TYR A 48 -8.45 3.04 3.06
N ARG A 49 -9.07 4.23 3.19
CA ARG A 49 -8.75 5.27 4.18
C ARG A 49 -7.38 5.94 4.05
N ALA A 50 -6.56 5.58 3.07
CA ALA A 50 -5.35 6.34 2.78
C ALA A 50 -5.69 7.53 1.88
N GLU A 51 -5.33 8.74 2.30
CA GLU A 51 -5.46 9.95 1.47
C GLU A 51 -4.48 9.92 0.29
N GLU A 52 -3.31 9.32 0.52
CA GLU A 52 -2.23 9.18 -0.46
C GLU A 52 -2.09 7.75 -0.95
N LYS A 53 -1.62 7.61 -2.20
CA LYS A 53 -1.19 6.32 -2.75
C LYS A 53 -0.05 5.77 -1.92
N GLN A 54 -0.21 4.53 -1.48
CA GLN A 54 0.83 3.80 -0.75
C GLN A 54 1.70 3.05 -1.76
N LEU A 55 2.98 2.91 -1.46
CA LEU A 55 3.89 2.13 -2.28
C LEU A 55 3.83 0.66 -1.82
N PHE A 56 3.83 -0.25 -2.78
CA PHE A 56 4.09 -1.68 -2.59
C PHE A 56 5.43 -2.01 -3.24
N VAL A 57 6.22 -2.95 -2.71
CA VAL A 57 7.47 -3.37 -3.37
C VAL A 57 7.41 -4.84 -3.75
N LEU A 58 7.53 -5.12 -5.05
CA LEU A 58 7.75 -6.46 -5.56
C LEU A 58 9.25 -6.71 -5.68
N GLN A 59 9.75 -7.75 -5.01
CA GLN A 59 11.17 -8.10 -5.01
C GLN A 59 11.45 -9.25 -5.97
N TYR A 60 12.28 -8.99 -6.98
CA TYR A 60 12.74 -9.97 -7.95
C TYR A 60 14.22 -10.27 -7.72
N ASP A 61 14.49 -11.30 -6.94
CA ASP A 61 15.86 -11.73 -6.62
C ASP A 61 16.49 -12.49 -7.77
N ALA A 62 17.78 -12.23 -8.03
CA ALA A 62 18.50 -12.96 -9.07
C ALA A 62 18.59 -14.46 -8.79
N GLY A 63 18.60 -14.86 -7.51
CA GLY A 63 18.51 -16.27 -7.11
C GLY A 63 17.20 -16.95 -7.51
N ASN A 64 16.11 -16.18 -7.63
CA ASN A 64 14.79 -16.64 -8.07
C ASN A 64 14.65 -16.66 -9.61
N LEU A 65 15.62 -16.16 -10.38
CA LEU A 65 15.57 -16.23 -11.84
C LEU A 65 15.90 -17.64 -12.35
N GLN A 66 15.31 -18.04 -13.47
CA GLN A 66 15.52 -19.34 -14.09
C GLN A 66 16.94 -19.45 -14.69
N ASN A 67 17.65 -20.54 -14.41
CA ASN A 67 19.07 -20.66 -14.81
C ASN A 67 19.29 -20.71 -16.34
N ARG A 68 18.30 -21.18 -17.12
CA ARG A 68 18.45 -21.43 -18.57
C ARG A 68 18.30 -20.17 -19.43
N SER A 69 17.46 -19.24 -18.99
CA SER A 69 17.23 -17.94 -19.63
C SER A 69 16.72 -16.98 -18.56
N PRO A 70 17.60 -16.53 -17.64
CA PRO A 70 17.17 -15.78 -16.45
C PRO A 70 16.56 -14.44 -16.82
N ALA A 71 17.14 -13.80 -17.83
CA ALA A 71 16.62 -12.57 -18.39
C ALA A 71 16.97 -12.46 -19.87
N ALA A 72 16.14 -11.73 -20.61
CA ALA A 72 16.40 -11.32 -21.98
C ALA A 72 16.24 -9.80 -22.08
N LEU A 73 17.01 -9.19 -22.96
CA LEU A 73 16.95 -7.76 -23.23
C LEU A 73 16.67 -7.55 -24.70
N ASP A 74 15.46 -7.07 -24.98
CA ASP A 74 14.99 -6.86 -26.34
C ASP A 74 14.72 -5.38 -26.57
N SER A 75 15.26 -4.85 -27.66
CA SER A 75 15.00 -3.47 -28.11
C SER A 75 13.60 -3.31 -28.72
N ALA A 76 12.85 -4.40 -28.91
CA ALA A 76 11.52 -4.37 -29.53
C ALA A 76 10.41 -4.28 -28.48
N SER A 77 9.82 -3.09 -28.32
CA SER A 77 8.69 -2.81 -27.41
C SER A 77 7.35 -3.26 -27.99
N ALA A 78 7.28 -4.50 -28.50
CA ALA A 78 6.41 -4.87 -29.62
C ALA A 78 4.91 -4.49 -29.50
N HIS A 79 4.35 -4.24 -28.31
CA HIS A 79 2.91 -4.02 -28.14
C HIS A 79 2.52 -2.89 -27.17
N ILE A 80 3.41 -1.93 -26.87
CA ILE A 80 3.10 -0.86 -25.91
C ILE A 80 2.41 0.32 -26.61
N PRO A 81 1.21 0.75 -26.14
CA PRO A 81 0.57 1.95 -26.68
C PRO A 81 1.49 3.17 -26.57
N ARG A 82 1.62 3.93 -27.67
CA ARG A 82 2.52 5.11 -27.74
C ARG A 82 2.25 6.14 -26.65
N ASP A 83 1.01 6.24 -26.19
CA ASP A 83 0.63 7.18 -25.14
C ASP A 83 1.22 6.80 -23.78
N ARG A 84 1.40 5.50 -23.51
CA ARG A 84 2.05 5.01 -22.29
C ARG A 84 3.56 5.21 -22.31
N VAL A 85 4.18 5.15 -23.49
CA VAL A 85 5.62 5.37 -23.64
C VAL A 85 6.04 6.75 -23.11
N LYS A 86 5.23 7.78 -23.40
CA LYS A 86 5.47 9.15 -22.94
C LYS A 86 5.49 9.29 -21.41
N GLU A 87 4.88 8.37 -20.66
CA GLU A 87 4.82 8.42 -19.20
C GLU A 87 6.17 8.09 -18.53
N PHE A 88 7.04 7.32 -19.20
CA PHE A 88 8.33 6.89 -18.64
C PHE A 88 9.57 7.35 -19.42
N THR A 89 9.42 7.83 -20.66
CA THR A 89 10.55 8.33 -21.46
C THR A 89 10.91 9.77 -21.14
N ARG A 90 12.21 10.10 -21.13
CA ARG A 90 12.71 11.45 -20.79
C ARG A 90 12.48 12.49 -21.88
N ASN A 91 12.65 12.07 -23.14
CA ASN A 91 12.78 12.95 -24.31
C ASN A 91 12.22 12.27 -25.57
N THR A 92 12.22 13.00 -26.69
CA THR A 92 11.87 12.49 -28.03
C THR A 92 12.81 11.39 -28.55
N GLN A 93 14.02 11.28 -28.00
CA GLN A 93 15.00 10.23 -28.33
C GLN A 93 15.17 9.23 -27.18
N SER A 94 14.10 8.53 -26.83
CA SER A 94 14.15 7.45 -25.84
C SER A 94 14.83 6.20 -26.39
N ASP A 95 15.59 5.52 -25.54
CA ASP A 95 16.14 4.20 -25.85
C ASP A 95 15.32 3.14 -25.12
N THR A 96 14.12 2.88 -25.64
CA THR A 96 13.15 2.01 -24.96
C THR A 96 13.61 0.56 -25.08
N THR A 97 13.88 -0.05 -23.94
CA THR A 97 14.37 -1.42 -23.85
C THR A 97 13.45 -2.24 -22.95
N THR A 98 13.21 -3.50 -23.33
CA THR A 98 12.41 -4.44 -22.56
C THR A 98 13.32 -5.45 -21.89
N LEU A 99 13.33 -5.46 -20.56
CA LEU A 99 13.96 -6.51 -19.75
C LEU A 99 12.89 -7.54 -19.38
N THR A 100 13.02 -8.75 -19.92
CA THR A 100 12.17 -9.88 -19.55
C THR A 100 12.81 -10.63 -18.40
N LEU A 101 12.08 -10.85 -17.30
CA LEU A 101 12.51 -11.63 -16.14
C LEU A 101 11.73 -12.94 -16.09
N ASN A 102 12.44 -14.07 -16.11
CA ASN A 102 11.85 -15.40 -15.96
C ASN A 102 12.16 -15.93 -14.55
N LEU A 103 11.12 -16.10 -13.73
CA LEU A 103 11.22 -16.49 -12.32
C LEU A 103 10.94 -17.98 -12.13
N LYS A 104 11.49 -18.55 -11.06
CA LYS A 104 11.21 -19.91 -10.57
C LYS A 104 9.93 -19.94 -9.74
N GLN A 105 9.70 -18.89 -8.96
CA GLN A 105 8.56 -18.73 -8.06
C GLN A 105 7.99 -17.31 -8.14
N PRO A 106 6.70 -17.11 -7.79
CA PRO A 106 6.10 -15.78 -7.62
C PRO A 106 6.93 -14.84 -6.75
N ALA A 107 6.85 -13.54 -7.03
CA ALA A 107 7.59 -12.52 -6.29
C ALA A 107 6.89 -12.19 -4.96
N PRO A 108 7.63 -12.09 -3.84
CA PRO A 108 7.07 -11.62 -2.58
C PRO A 108 6.70 -10.14 -2.65
N ILE A 109 5.69 -9.75 -1.87
CA ILE A 109 5.19 -8.37 -1.81
C ILE A 109 5.54 -7.77 -0.45
N TRP A 110 6.35 -6.72 -0.44
CA TRP A 110 6.52 -5.89 0.73
C TRP A 110 5.35 -4.92 0.83
N CYS A 111 4.71 -4.90 2.00
CA CYS A 111 3.56 -4.07 2.32
C CYS A 111 3.91 -3.05 3.40
N PRO A 112 3.31 -1.85 3.40
CA PRO A 112 3.39 -0.93 4.54
C PRO A 112 2.91 -1.59 5.84
N LEU A 113 3.68 -1.41 6.92
CA LEU A 113 3.36 -1.98 8.23
C LEU A 113 2.11 -1.32 8.84
N ASN A 114 1.33 -2.07 9.62
CA ASN A 114 0.18 -1.60 10.40
C ASN A 114 -0.95 -0.94 9.58
N GLN A 115 -1.01 -1.18 8.27
CA GLN A 115 -2.08 -0.67 7.41
C GLN A 115 -3.06 -1.78 7.00
N VAL A 116 -4.34 -1.41 6.87
CA VAL A 116 -5.34 -2.31 6.30
C VAL A 116 -5.11 -2.39 4.80
N ILE A 117 -4.70 -3.57 4.34
CA ILE A 117 -4.42 -3.84 2.92
C ILE A 117 -5.74 -4.15 2.22
N ALA A 118 -6.48 -3.10 1.89
CA ALA A 118 -7.68 -3.18 1.07
C ALA A 118 -7.67 -2.04 0.05
N PRO A 119 -8.06 -2.27 -1.22
CA PRO A 119 -8.16 -1.20 -2.20
C PRO A 119 -9.23 -0.19 -1.79
N GLN A 120 -9.10 1.06 -2.26
CA GLN A 120 -10.21 2.00 -2.18
C GLN A 120 -11.40 1.48 -2.99
N SER A 121 -12.62 1.90 -2.63
CA SER A 121 -13.86 1.50 -3.31
C SER A 121 -13.99 1.97 -4.76
N THR A 122 -12.97 2.63 -5.32
CA THR A 122 -12.96 3.09 -6.71
C THR A 122 -12.53 1.96 -7.63
N THR A 123 -13.19 1.84 -8.79
CA THR A 123 -12.86 0.80 -9.78
C THR A 123 -11.40 0.85 -10.21
N ALA A 124 -10.84 2.05 -10.44
CA ALA A 124 -9.44 2.21 -10.81
C ALA A 124 -8.47 1.71 -9.72
N SER A 125 -8.81 1.91 -8.44
CA SER A 125 -8.01 1.39 -7.32
C SER A 125 -8.10 -0.12 -7.23
N ALA A 126 -9.28 -0.69 -7.42
CA ALA A 126 -9.46 -2.14 -7.45
C ALA A 126 -8.69 -2.78 -8.61
N THR A 127 -8.70 -2.16 -9.80
CA THR A 127 -7.91 -2.60 -10.96
C THR A 127 -6.42 -2.54 -10.68
N ALA A 128 -5.90 -1.41 -10.18
CA ALA A 128 -4.47 -1.26 -9.87
C ALA A 128 -4.00 -2.24 -8.79
N PHE A 129 -4.86 -2.53 -7.80
CA PHE A 129 -4.58 -3.53 -6.78
C PHE A 129 -4.58 -4.96 -7.36
N GLY A 130 -5.53 -5.28 -8.26
CA GLY A 130 -5.53 -6.54 -9.01
C GLY A 130 -4.27 -6.69 -9.86
N GLU A 131 -3.86 -5.64 -10.56
CA GLU A 131 -2.62 -5.59 -11.33
C GLU A 131 -1.37 -5.88 -10.48
N LEU A 132 -1.27 -5.27 -9.30
CA LEU A 132 -0.19 -5.56 -8.34
C LEU A 132 -0.13 -7.06 -8.00
N VAL A 133 -1.28 -7.67 -7.72
CA VAL A 133 -1.38 -9.08 -7.35
C VAL A 133 -1.02 -9.99 -8.54
N GLU A 134 -1.48 -9.67 -9.74
CA GLU A 134 -1.15 -10.44 -10.93
C GLU A 134 0.34 -10.32 -11.29
N LEU A 135 0.94 -9.13 -11.13
CA LEU A 135 2.39 -8.94 -11.26
C LEU A 135 3.18 -9.79 -10.26
N ALA A 136 2.73 -9.86 -9.00
CA ALA A 136 3.38 -10.68 -7.98
C ALA A 136 3.31 -12.19 -8.28
N LYS A 137 2.15 -12.65 -8.78
CA LYS A 137 1.92 -14.05 -9.15
C LYS A 137 2.72 -14.48 -10.39
N ALA A 138 2.96 -13.57 -11.31
CA ALA A 138 3.54 -13.88 -12.60
C ALA A 138 4.98 -14.40 -12.45
N THR A 139 5.28 -15.48 -13.18
CA THR A 139 6.64 -16.01 -13.29
C THR A 139 7.39 -15.46 -14.50
N VAL A 140 6.72 -14.71 -15.37
CA VAL A 140 7.32 -14.02 -16.51
C VAL A 140 6.84 -12.58 -16.47
N VAL A 141 7.77 -11.65 -16.26
CA VAL A 141 7.47 -10.22 -16.15
C VAL A 141 8.31 -9.47 -17.18
N HIS A 142 7.68 -8.59 -17.93
CA HIS A 142 8.36 -7.72 -18.88
C HIS A 142 8.43 -6.30 -18.32
N LEU A 143 9.64 -5.76 -18.23
CA LEU A 143 9.94 -4.45 -17.68
C LEU A 143 10.43 -3.54 -18.79
N VAL A 144 9.64 -2.53 -19.13
CA VAL A 144 9.98 -1.60 -20.21
C VAL A 144 10.39 -0.29 -19.62
N PHE A 145 11.58 0.16 -20.00
CA PHE A 145 12.13 1.41 -19.50
C PHE A 145 13.02 2.05 -20.56
N ASP A 146 13.28 3.34 -20.40
CA ASP A 146 14.24 4.05 -21.23
C ASP A 146 15.65 3.82 -20.64
N TYR A 147 16.48 3.07 -21.37
CA TYR A 147 17.78 2.56 -20.92
C TYR A 147 18.74 3.68 -20.52
N LYS A 148 18.54 4.89 -21.05
CA LYS A 148 19.29 6.10 -20.67
C LYS A 148 19.03 6.57 -19.23
N TRP A 149 17.96 6.10 -18.58
CA TRP A 149 17.74 6.37 -17.15
C TRP A 149 18.61 5.51 -16.23
N VAL A 150 19.10 4.38 -16.74
CA VAL A 150 19.89 3.44 -15.95
C VAL A 150 21.34 3.93 -15.91
N THR A 151 21.92 4.01 -14.71
CA THR A 151 23.32 4.41 -14.54
C THR A 151 24.29 3.40 -15.17
N GLY A 152 25.49 3.82 -15.56
CA GLY A 152 26.47 2.92 -16.21
C GLY A 152 26.79 1.66 -15.38
N THR A 153 26.82 1.79 -14.05
CA THR A 153 27.00 0.67 -13.12
C THR A 153 25.81 -0.30 -13.17
N GLN A 154 24.59 0.20 -13.06
CA GLN A 154 23.37 -0.61 -13.18
C GLN A 154 23.22 -1.26 -14.57
N GLN A 155 23.64 -0.57 -15.64
CA GLN A 155 23.67 -1.12 -16.99
C GLN A 155 24.61 -2.32 -17.07
N ALA A 156 25.84 -2.20 -16.54
CA ALA A 156 26.80 -3.29 -16.51
C ALA A 156 26.26 -4.53 -15.75
N VAL A 157 25.50 -4.31 -14.68
CA VAL A 157 24.85 -5.37 -13.89
C VAL A 157 23.74 -6.06 -14.66
N ILE A 158 22.85 -5.30 -15.29
CA ILE A 158 21.79 -5.85 -16.14
C ILE A 158 22.40 -6.67 -17.27
N GLN A 159 23.44 -6.15 -17.94
CA GLN A 159 24.19 -6.87 -18.98
C GLN A 159 24.84 -8.15 -18.46
N ARG A 160 25.38 -8.14 -17.23
CA ARG A 160 25.94 -9.34 -16.59
C ARG A 160 24.87 -10.40 -16.33
N LEU A 161 23.70 -9.97 -15.85
CA LEU A 161 22.56 -10.84 -15.63
C LEU A 161 22.11 -11.53 -16.93
N ILE A 162 21.96 -10.76 -18.01
CA ILE A 162 21.53 -11.27 -19.32
C ILE A 162 22.54 -12.27 -19.89
N LYS A 163 23.84 -11.99 -19.74
CA LYS A 163 24.91 -12.89 -20.20
C LYS A 163 24.91 -14.24 -19.48
N GLY A 164 24.28 -14.36 -18.31
CA GLY A 164 24.10 -15.61 -17.58
C GLY A 164 25.40 -16.31 -17.14
N LYS A 165 26.56 -15.64 -17.25
CA LYS A 165 27.88 -16.25 -16.96
C LYS A 165 28.15 -16.42 -15.47
N VAL A 166 27.49 -15.64 -14.62
CA VAL A 166 27.71 -15.62 -13.17
C VAL A 166 26.41 -15.98 -12.48
N ARG A 167 26.48 -16.94 -11.54
CA ARG A 167 25.36 -17.27 -10.66
C ARG A 167 25.21 -16.15 -9.65
N LEU A 168 24.19 -15.32 -9.85
CA LEU A 168 23.86 -14.23 -8.94
C LEU A 168 22.86 -14.72 -7.88
N GLU A 169 23.08 -14.30 -6.63
CA GLU A 169 22.20 -14.52 -5.50
C GLU A 169 21.25 -13.33 -5.30
N GLY A 170 20.19 -13.53 -4.53
CA GLY A 170 19.32 -12.42 -4.11
C GLY A 170 20.03 -11.50 -3.12
N TYR A 171 19.86 -10.19 -3.29
CA TYR A 171 20.24 -9.21 -2.29
C TYR A 171 19.21 -9.23 -1.14
N SER A 172 19.68 -9.33 0.11
CA SER A 172 18.78 -9.31 1.27
C SER A 172 18.28 -7.88 1.54
N LEU A 173 17.06 -7.58 1.09
CA LEU A 173 16.38 -6.32 1.33
C LEU A 173 15.98 -6.12 2.80
N ASN A 174 16.07 -7.16 3.64
CA ASN A 174 15.59 -7.14 5.02
C ASN A 174 16.10 -5.92 5.80
N LYS A 175 17.39 -5.56 5.68
CA LYS A 175 17.96 -4.44 6.44
C LYS A 175 17.31 -3.08 6.14
N HIS A 176 16.87 -2.86 4.90
CA HIS A 176 16.29 -1.58 4.48
C HIS A 176 14.78 -1.52 4.72
N PHE A 177 14.08 -2.65 4.58
CA PHE A 177 12.62 -2.65 4.54
C PHE A 177 11.96 -3.12 5.85
N THR A 178 12.59 -3.99 6.66
CA THR A 178 11.90 -4.61 7.81
C THR A 178 11.45 -3.62 8.90
N LYS A 179 12.02 -2.41 8.95
CA LYS A 179 11.59 -1.39 9.91
C LYS A 179 10.18 -0.85 9.61
N LYS A 180 9.77 -0.79 8.32
CA LYS A 180 8.53 -0.11 7.88
C LYS A 180 7.61 -1.00 7.04
N TRP A 181 8.11 -2.15 6.63
CA TRP A 181 7.45 -3.03 5.70
C TRP A 181 7.45 -4.44 6.22
N GLU A 182 6.35 -5.11 5.93
CA GLU A 182 6.15 -6.52 6.21
C GLU A 182 6.09 -7.27 4.88
N VAL A 183 6.76 -8.42 4.80
CA VAL A 183 6.68 -9.30 3.63
C VAL A 183 5.40 -10.12 3.72
N LYS A 184 4.58 -10.05 2.67
CA LYS A 184 3.40 -10.90 2.49
C LYS A 184 3.50 -11.67 1.18
N ASP A 185 2.91 -12.86 1.20
CA ASP A 185 2.62 -13.61 -0.01
C ASP A 185 1.39 -13.00 -0.70
N TRP A 186 1.33 -13.12 -2.03
CA TRP A 186 0.22 -12.62 -2.85
C TRP A 186 -1.14 -13.22 -2.44
N THR A 187 -1.13 -14.39 -1.79
CA THR A 187 -2.32 -15.06 -1.24
C THR A 187 -3.04 -14.22 -0.18
N HIS A 188 -2.34 -13.31 0.52
CA HIS A 188 -2.92 -12.39 1.50
C HIS A 188 -3.75 -11.27 0.86
N PHE A 189 -3.65 -11.11 -0.46
CA PHE A 189 -4.33 -10.10 -1.25
C PHE A 189 -5.51 -10.67 -2.03
N ALA A 190 -5.85 -11.94 -1.81
CA ALA A 190 -7.00 -12.55 -2.44
C ALA A 190 -8.25 -11.69 -2.14
N PRO A 191 -9.09 -11.40 -3.15
CA PRO A 191 -10.34 -10.70 -2.89
C PRO A 191 -11.06 -11.50 -1.82
N ALA A 192 -11.38 -10.86 -0.69
CA ALA A 192 -12.31 -11.43 0.28
C ALA A 192 -13.51 -11.85 -0.55
N ILE A 193 -13.69 -13.17 -0.70
CA ILE A 193 -14.65 -13.81 -1.60
C ILE A 193 -15.91 -12.96 -1.51
N ALA A 194 -16.32 -12.38 -2.66
CA ALA A 194 -17.53 -11.57 -2.75
C ALA A 194 -18.57 -12.26 -1.88
N PRO A 195 -19.15 -11.60 -0.85
CA PRO A 195 -20.03 -12.26 0.10
C PRO A 195 -21.00 -13.07 -0.73
N ALA A 196 -20.94 -14.40 -0.56
CA ALA A 196 -21.75 -15.34 -1.32
C ALA A 196 -23.12 -14.71 -1.43
N ILE A 197 -23.53 -14.39 -2.67
CA ILE A 197 -24.83 -13.79 -2.97
C ILE A 197 -25.81 -14.53 -2.09
N ALA A 198 -26.32 -13.85 -1.06
CA ALA A 198 -27.32 -14.44 -0.18
C ALA A 198 -28.39 -15.00 -1.11
N PRO A 199 -28.84 -16.27 -0.93
CA PRO A 199 -29.79 -16.88 -1.84
C PRO A 199 -30.93 -15.89 -2.03
N ALA A 200 -31.12 -15.47 -3.27
CA ALA A 200 -32.11 -14.46 -3.63
C ALA A 200 -33.42 -14.81 -2.92
N ASP A 201 -33.94 -13.87 -2.13
CA ASP A 201 -35.25 -14.04 -1.51
C ASP A 201 -36.24 -14.51 -2.57
N PRO A 202 -37.03 -15.56 -2.29
CA PRO A 202 -37.98 -16.10 -3.26
C PRO A 202 -38.89 -14.95 -3.73
N PRO A 203 -39.18 -14.84 -5.05
CA PRO A 203 -39.97 -13.74 -5.56
C PRO A 203 -41.32 -13.74 -4.85
N GLU A 204 -41.67 -12.61 -4.23
CA GLU A 204 -42.99 -12.38 -3.66
C GLU A 204 -44.04 -12.75 -4.70
N ALA A 205 -44.80 -13.79 -4.38
CA ALA A 205 -45.92 -14.26 -5.17
C ALA A 205 -46.96 -13.15 -5.26
N SER A 206 -46.88 -12.36 -6.33
CA SER A 206 -47.95 -11.47 -6.77
C SER A 206 -49.15 -12.33 -7.15
N ASN A 207 -50.09 -12.43 -6.21
CA ASN A 207 -51.41 -13.01 -6.42
C ASN A 207 -52.22 -12.14 -7.38
N LYS A 208 -51.96 -12.25 -8.69
CA LYS A 208 -52.94 -11.89 -9.73
C LYS A 208 -53.04 -13.00 -10.77
N ARG A 209 -54.06 -13.83 -10.53
CA ARG A 209 -54.67 -14.84 -11.38
C ARG A 209 -54.86 -14.31 -12.81
N ALA A 210 -53.96 -14.66 -13.73
CA ALA A 210 -54.23 -14.61 -15.17
C ALA A 210 -54.55 -16.02 -15.67
N ARG A 211 -55.72 -16.16 -16.31
CA ARG A 211 -56.23 -17.39 -16.93
C ARG A 211 -55.23 -17.93 -17.98
N PRO A 212 -54.89 -19.23 -17.96
CA PRO A 212 -54.29 -19.87 -19.13
C PRO A 212 -55.40 -20.25 -20.12
N VAL A 213 -55.28 -19.72 -21.34
CA VAL A 213 -56.00 -20.23 -22.52
C VAL A 213 -55.27 -21.50 -22.97
N SER A 214 -56.05 -22.57 -23.14
CA SER A 214 -55.60 -23.88 -23.60
C SER A 214 -55.17 -23.84 -25.07
N GLY A 215 -54.04 -24.47 -25.38
CA GLY A 215 -53.58 -24.78 -26.73
C GLY A 215 -52.92 -26.16 -26.77
N SER A 216 -53.72 -27.16 -27.13
CA SER A 216 -53.41 -28.57 -27.39
C SER A 216 -52.46 -28.72 -28.59
N THR A 217 -51.38 -29.52 -28.57
CA THR A 217 -51.19 -30.90 -29.13
C THR A 217 -49.65 -31.03 -29.29
N SER A 218 -48.91 -32.15 -29.16
CA SER A 218 -49.12 -33.57 -29.43
C SER A 218 -47.98 -34.38 -28.74
N PRO A 219 -48.07 -35.73 -28.63
CA PRO A 219 -47.27 -36.55 -27.71
C PRO A 219 -46.16 -37.37 -28.38
N SER A 220 -45.12 -37.77 -27.62
CA SER A 220 -44.51 -39.12 -27.67
C SER A 220 -43.47 -39.34 -26.53
N PRO A 221 -43.46 -40.53 -25.87
CA PRO A 221 -42.48 -40.97 -24.85
C PRO A 221 -41.55 -42.08 -25.43
N PRO A 222 -40.86 -43.00 -24.69
CA PRO A 222 -40.36 -43.07 -23.29
C PRO A 222 -38.87 -43.54 -23.15
N LEU A 223 -38.29 -43.55 -21.93
CA LEU A 223 -37.62 -44.72 -21.27
C LEU A 223 -37.06 -44.26 -19.89
N LYS A 224 -37.54 -44.68 -18.71
CA LYS A 224 -37.52 -45.96 -17.95
C LYS A 224 -36.18 -46.36 -17.28
N ARG A 225 -36.23 -46.35 -15.93
CA ARG A 225 -35.43 -47.08 -14.90
C ARG A 225 -34.08 -46.43 -14.52
N ALA A 226 -33.65 -46.39 -13.26
CA ALA A 226 -33.89 -47.31 -12.15
C ALA A 226 -33.86 -46.62 -10.76
N PHE A 227 -34.64 -47.21 -9.85
CA PHE A 227 -34.65 -47.05 -8.40
C PHE A 227 -33.43 -47.74 -7.75
N LEU A 228 -32.91 -47.14 -6.68
CA LEU A 228 -32.20 -47.74 -5.54
C LEU A 228 -32.45 -46.73 -4.40
N ASP A 229 -33.45 -46.96 -3.55
CA ASP A 229 -33.37 -47.74 -2.30
C ASP A 229 -32.02 -47.56 -1.59
N ASP A 230 -32.03 -46.74 -0.54
CA ASP A 230 -31.36 -47.15 0.69
C ASP A 230 -32.17 -46.69 1.91
N ALA A 231 -32.51 -47.70 2.69
CA ALA A 231 -33.26 -47.62 3.92
C ALA A 231 -32.35 -47.13 5.05
N ASN A 232 -32.79 -46.12 5.80
CA ASN A 232 -32.59 -46.02 7.25
C ASN A 232 -33.27 -44.77 7.81
N ALA A 233 -34.55 -44.93 8.15
CA ALA A 233 -35.14 -44.28 9.32
C ALA A 233 -35.24 -45.41 10.40
N PRO A 234 -35.11 -45.14 11.71
CA PRO A 234 -36.05 -44.23 12.39
C PRO A 234 -35.45 -43.41 13.55
N SER A 235 -36.10 -42.29 13.91
CA SER A 235 -36.78 -42.17 15.21
C SER A 235 -37.24 -40.71 15.47
N PRO A 236 -38.55 -40.45 15.55
CA PRO A 236 -39.10 -39.22 16.12
C PRO A 236 -39.49 -39.49 17.58
N THR A 237 -38.88 -38.81 18.54
CA THR A 237 -39.33 -38.87 19.94
C THR A 237 -40.11 -37.61 20.26
N GLU A 238 -41.41 -37.79 20.49
CA GLU A 238 -42.30 -36.88 21.19
C GLU A 238 -41.66 -36.41 22.51
N VAL A 239 -41.67 -35.11 22.76
CA VAL A 239 -41.63 -34.60 24.14
C VAL A 239 -42.76 -33.59 24.33
N ALA A 240 -43.62 -34.00 25.26
CA ALA A 240 -44.81 -33.40 25.81
C ALA A 240 -44.81 -31.87 25.97
N SER A 241 -45.97 -31.29 25.65
CA SER A 241 -46.45 -29.99 26.09
C SER A 241 -46.37 -29.83 27.61
N THR A 242 -45.77 -28.73 28.06
CA THR A 242 -45.96 -28.20 29.42
C THR A 242 -47.06 -27.12 29.41
N PRO A 243 -47.87 -26.98 30.48
CA PRO A 243 -48.99 -26.03 30.53
C PRO A 243 -48.50 -24.59 30.65
N PRO A 244 -49.24 -23.59 30.13
CA PRO A 244 -48.91 -22.19 30.36
C PRO A 244 -49.17 -21.83 31.82
N GLU A 245 -48.10 -21.38 32.48
CA GLU A 245 -48.13 -20.83 33.84
C GLU A 245 -49.07 -19.62 33.90
N TYR A 246 -49.87 -19.58 34.95
CA TYR A 246 -50.86 -18.55 35.23
C TYR A 246 -50.25 -17.15 35.15
N ALA A 247 -50.81 -16.34 34.24
CA ALA A 247 -50.56 -14.91 34.15
C ALA A 247 -50.78 -14.26 35.51
N LYS A 248 -49.70 -13.76 36.11
CA LYS A 248 -49.78 -12.74 37.15
C LYS A 248 -50.54 -11.56 36.55
N ARG A 249 -51.54 -11.06 37.28
CA ARG A 249 -52.18 -9.78 37.00
C ARG A 249 -51.10 -8.70 37.06
N ASP A 250 -50.54 -8.37 35.91
CA ASP A 250 -49.78 -7.14 35.74
C ASP A 250 -50.74 -5.99 35.99
N SER A 251 -50.39 -5.15 36.97
CA SER A 251 -51.17 -3.99 37.35
C SER A 251 -51.40 -3.10 36.12
N GLU A 252 -52.62 -2.58 35.96
CA GLU A 252 -53.04 -1.74 34.83
C GLU A 252 -52.12 -0.51 34.55
N ALA A 253 -51.33 -0.10 35.55
CA ALA A 253 -50.27 0.90 35.45
C ALA A 253 -49.09 0.49 34.52
N ASP A 254 -48.83 -0.80 34.34
CA ASP A 254 -47.73 -1.29 33.48
C ASP A 254 -48.08 -1.22 32.00
N PHE A 255 -49.35 -1.46 31.65
CA PHE A 255 -49.81 -1.35 30.27
C PHE A 255 -49.76 0.09 29.75
N GLN A 256 -50.17 1.07 30.57
CA GLN A 256 -50.06 2.48 30.19
C GLN A 256 -48.60 2.91 30.06
N THR A 257 -47.73 2.47 30.96
CA THR A 257 -46.29 2.76 30.88
C THR A 257 -45.65 2.14 29.64
N GLN A 258 -45.99 0.90 29.31
CA GLN A 258 -45.51 0.24 28.09
C GLN A 258 -46.07 0.89 26.82
N ALA A 259 -47.35 1.28 26.80
CA ALA A 259 -47.96 1.96 25.67
C ALA A 259 -47.31 3.33 25.42
N ILE A 260 -47.11 4.13 26.47
CA ILE A 260 -46.40 5.41 26.38
C ILE A 260 -44.96 5.18 25.90
N ARG A 261 -44.25 4.19 26.45
CA ARG A 261 -42.89 3.86 26.03
C ARG A 261 -42.82 3.47 24.56
N HIS A 262 -43.76 2.67 24.07
CA HIS A 262 -43.83 2.28 22.65
C HIS A 262 -44.12 3.47 21.73
N VAL A 263 -45.06 4.35 22.11
CA VAL A 263 -45.37 5.56 21.33
C VAL A 263 -44.17 6.51 21.33
N VAL A 264 -43.52 6.73 22.47
CA VAL A 264 -42.32 7.56 22.55
C VAL A 264 -41.19 6.95 21.71
N LEU A 265 -40.89 5.67 21.83
CA LEU A 265 -39.83 5.04 21.03
C LEU A 265 -40.11 5.06 19.53
N ARG A 266 -41.39 5.00 19.12
CA ARG A 266 -41.78 5.05 17.71
C ARG A 266 -41.72 6.46 17.12
N GLU A 267 -42.20 7.45 17.86
CA GLU A 267 -42.39 8.81 17.34
C GLU A 267 -41.20 9.74 17.65
N LEU A 268 -40.43 9.47 18.73
CA LEU A 268 -39.28 10.30 19.13
C LEU A 268 -38.22 10.41 18.02
N PRO A 269 -37.84 9.34 17.28
CA PRO A 269 -36.86 9.47 16.20
C PRO A 269 -37.33 10.43 15.11
N ALA A 270 -38.62 10.40 14.74
CA ALA A 270 -39.18 11.27 13.72
C ALA A 270 -39.28 12.73 14.20
N VAL A 271 -39.71 12.94 15.45
CA VAL A 271 -39.78 14.28 16.06
C VAL A 271 -38.39 14.88 16.24
N VAL A 272 -37.41 14.09 16.71
CA VAL A 272 -36.02 14.54 16.81
C VAL A 272 -35.45 14.84 15.43
N ALA A 273 -35.67 13.98 14.42
CA ALA A 273 -35.20 14.24 13.06
C ALA A 273 -35.82 15.51 12.44
N ALA A 274 -37.08 15.84 12.77
CA ALA A 274 -37.76 17.02 12.25
C ALA A 274 -37.38 18.31 12.99
N VAL A 275 -37.26 18.26 14.31
CA VAL A 275 -37.09 19.45 15.16
C VAL A 275 -35.61 19.79 15.37
N LEU A 276 -34.75 18.78 15.48
CA LEU A 276 -33.33 18.97 15.78
C LEU A 276 -32.59 19.81 14.73
N PRO A 277 -32.79 19.64 13.41
CA PRO A 277 -32.12 20.47 12.40
C PRO A 277 -32.52 21.95 12.50
N ALA A 278 -33.81 22.24 12.73
CA ALA A 278 -34.30 23.61 12.87
C ALA A 278 -33.80 24.26 14.18
N ALA A 279 -33.81 23.50 15.27
CA ALA A 279 -33.28 23.95 16.56
C ALA A 279 -31.76 24.19 16.51
N LEU A 280 -30.99 23.29 15.87
CA LEU A 280 -29.57 23.51 15.62
C LEU A 280 -29.34 24.72 14.71
N ALA A 281 -30.06 24.83 13.58
CA ALA A 281 -29.88 25.95 12.66
C ALA A 281 -30.17 27.31 13.31
N ALA A 282 -31.11 27.37 14.26
CA ALA A 282 -31.42 28.60 15.00
C ALA A 282 -30.41 28.89 16.13
N ALA A 283 -29.97 27.87 16.87
CA ALA A 283 -29.14 28.05 18.06
C ALA A 283 -27.62 28.09 17.75
N LEU A 284 -27.16 27.33 16.75
CA LEU A 284 -25.74 27.16 16.46
C LEU A 284 -25.05 28.46 15.98
N PRO A 285 -25.66 29.29 15.09
CA PRO A 285 -25.02 30.53 14.64
C PRO A 285 -24.81 31.53 15.77
N ALA A 286 -25.78 31.65 16.69
CA ALA A 286 -25.68 32.55 17.84
C ALA A 286 -24.63 32.06 18.85
N ALA A 287 -24.57 30.75 19.11
CA ALA A 287 -23.57 30.15 19.99
C ALA A 287 -22.15 30.23 19.40
N LEU A 288 -21.99 29.97 18.10
CA LEU A 288 -20.71 30.09 17.40
C LEU A 288 -20.24 31.55 17.32
N ALA A 289 -21.12 32.49 17.00
CA ALA A 289 -20.76 33.90 16.94
C ALA A 289 -20.30 34.45 18.30
N ALA A 290 -20.83 33.94 19.41
CA ALA A 290 -20.40 34.30 20.75
C ALA A 290 -19.07 33.64 21.16
N ALA A 291 -18.79 32.42 20.69
CA ALA A 291 -17.60 31.65 21.08
C ALA A 291 -16.37 31.91 20.18
N LEU A 292 -16.58 32.18 18.88
CA LEU A 292 -15.50 32.32 17.90
C LEU A 292 -14.51 33.47 18.20
N PRO A 293 -14.92 34.67 18.70
CA PRO A 293 -13.98 35.74 19.00
C PRO A 293 -12.97 35.37 20.10
N ALA A 294 -13.33 34.49 21.03
CA ALA A 294 -12.45 34.06 22.12
C ALA A 294 -11.45 32.96 21.69
N VAL A 295 -11.79 32.18 20.65
CA VAL A 295 -10.96 31.08 20.16
C VAL A 295 -10.00 31.54 19.04
N PHE A 296 -10.40 32.54 18.26
CA PHE A 296 -9.63 33.06 17.11
C PHE A 296 -9.03 34.45 17.33
N ALA A 297 -9.14 35.03 18.52
CA ALA A 297 -8.26 36.15 18.90
C ALA A 297 -6.82 35.66 18.79
N ALA A 298 -6.13 36.09 17.74
CA ALA A 298 -4.77 35.70 17.46
C ALA A 298 -3.90 35.99 18.69
N PRO A 299 -3.08 35.04 19.17
CA PRO A 299 -2.09 35.36 20.18
C PRO A 299 -1.16 36.41 19.59
N ASP A 300 -1.05 37.55 20.27
CA ASP A 300 -0.15 38.63 19.88
C ASP A 300 1.26 38.04 19.63
N PRO A 301 1.90 38.30 18.48
CA PRO A 301 3.16 37.68 18.10
C PRO A 301 4.37 38.11 18.95
N HIS A 302 4.16 38.78 20.10
CA HIS A 302 5.20 39.36 20.94
C HIS A 302 5.34 38.74 22.35
N MET A 303 4.59 37.68 22.70
CA MET A 303 4.73 37.06 24.03
C MET A 303 5.23 35.62 23.97
N ASN A 304 6.55 35.46 23.78
CA ASN A 304 7.29 34.24 24.13
C ASN A 304 7.69 34.21 25.62
N SER A 305 6.90 34.82 26.50
CA SER A 305 7.07 34.68 27.95
C SER A 305 5.98 33.74 28.46
N PHE A 306 6.36 32.50 28.75
CA PHE A 306 5.55 31.52 29.48
C PHE A 306 5.42 31.95 30.96
N ASP A 307 4.82 33.10 31.22
CA ASP A 307 4.32 33.38 32.57
C ASP A 307 2.92 32.79 32.69
N SER A 308 2.83 31.77 33.54
CA SER A 308 1.64 30.95 33.78
C SER A 308 0.63 31.66 34.70
N ASP A 309 0.44 32.97 34.51
CA ASP A 309 -0.51 33.73 35.31
C ASP A 309 -1.86 33.81 34.59
N ALA A 310 -2.75 32.93 35.06
CA ALA A 310 -4.21 33.06 35.04
C ALA A 310 -4.82 33.69 33.77
N SER A 311 -4.78 32.92 32.68
CA SER A 311 -5.66 33.16 31.53
C SER A 311 -7.12 33.17 32.02
N THR A 312 -7.68 34.38 32.13
CA THR A 312 -9.07 34.60 32.52
C THR A 312 -9.92 34.37 31.27
N TYR A 313 -10.19 33.10 30.96
CA TYR A 313 -11.14 32.77 29.91
C TYR A 313 -12.53 33.31 30.31
N PRO A 314 -13.26 33.98 29.39
CA PRO A 314 -14.58 34.48 29.69
C PRO A 314 -15.49 33.32 30.12
N LYS A 315 -16.06 33.43 31.32
CA LYS A 315 -16.93 32.40 31.88
C LYS A 315 -18.22 32.38 31.08
N ILE A 316 -18.37 31.40 30.20
CA ILE A 316 -19.61 31.19 29.46
C ILE A 316 -20.64 30.64 30.45
N GLU A 317 -21.61 31.47 30.82
CA GLU A 317 -22.75 31.02 31.64
C GLU A 317 -23.69 30.17 30.77
N LEU A 318 -23.67 28.86 31.00
CA LEU A 318 -24.57 27.93 30.34
C LEU A 318 -25.99 28.09 30.92
N THR A 319 -27.00 28.12 30.05
CA THR A 319 -28.39 28.00 30.49
C THR A 319 -28.61 26.65 31.18
N THR A 320 -29.63 26.54 32.04
CA THR A 320 -29.95 25.30 32.77
C THR A 320 -30.15 24.10 31.83
N ALA A 321 -30.71 24.33 30.64
CA ALA A 321 -30.83 23.32 29.60
C ALA A 321 -29.45 22.96 29.02
N GLY A 322 -28.60 23.95 28.70
CA GLY A 322 -27.23 23.72 28.25
C GLY A 322 -26.43 22.88 29.25
N ALA A 323 -26.53 23.19 30.54
CA ALA A 323 -25.87 22.43 31.60
C ALA A 323 -26.30 20.96 31.65
N ALA A 324 -27.56 20.64 31.34
CA ALA A 324 -28.07 19.27 31.29
C ALA A 324 -27.56 18.49 30.07
N PHE A 325 -27.30 19.14 28.93
CA PHE A 325 -26.77 18.50 27.73
C PHE A 325 -25.25 18.30 27.75
N VAL A 326 -24.51 19.13 28.49
CA VAL A 326 -23.04 19.08 28.54
C VAL A 326 -22.49 17.69 28.88
N PRO A 327 -22.99 16.94 29.89
CA PRO A 327 -22.49 15.60 30.17
C PRO A 327 -22.68 14.63 29.01
N HIS A 328 -23.80 14.72 28.28
CA HIS A 328 -24.09 13.85 27.14
C HIS A 328 -23.24 14.21 25.91
N LEU A 329 -23.07 15.51 25.65
CA LEU A 329 -22.17 16.00 24.59
C LEU A 329 -20.72 15.62 24.88
N LEU A 330 -20.26 15.79 26.12
CA LEU A 330 -18.92 15.37 26.52
C LEU A 330 -18.75 13.86 26.36
N ALA A 331 -19.70 13.04 26.83
CA ALA A 331 -19.63 11.59 26.68
C ALA A 331 -19.55 11.14 25.20
N HIS A 332 -20.19 11.87 24.28
CA HIS A 332 -20.15 11.56 22.85
C HIS A 332 -18.93 12.13 22.12
N LEU A 333 -18.51 13.35 22.45
CA LEU A 333 -17.40 14.04 21.79
C LEU A 333 -16.04 13.56 22.31
N GLN A 334 -15.94 13.18 23.58
CA GLN A 334 -14.69 12.71 24.18
C GLN A 334 -14.04 11.57 23.39
N PRO A 335 -14.74 10.45 23.04
CA PRO A 335 -14.10 9.40 22.25
C PRO A 335 -13.72 9.85 20.83
N GLN A 336 -14.48 10.77 20.22
CA GLN A 336 -14.17 11.30 18.88
C GLN A 336 -12.93 12.20 18.90
N ILE A 337 -12.84 13.12 19.87
CA ILE A 337 -11.67 13.97 20.07
C ILE A 337 -10.46 13.11 20.39
N GLN A 338 -10.61 12.10 21.26
CA GLN A 338 -9.52 11.18 21.59
C GLN A 338 -9.03 10.41 20.35
N ASP A 339 -9.94 9.94 19.49
CA ASP A 339 -9.58 9.28 18.24
C ASP A 339 -8.85 10.25 17.28
N ILE A 340 -9.32 11.49 17.13
CA ILE A 340 -8.64 12.51 16.32
C ILE A 340 -7.24 12.79 16.85
N VAL A 341 -7.09 12.99 18.16
CA VAL A 341 -5.78 13.22 18.81
C VAL A 341 -4.86 12.02 18.61
N ASN A 342 -5.36 10.79 18.81
CA ASN A 342 -4.58 9.58 18.61
C ASN A 342 -4.12 9.42 17.15
N ARG A 343 -4.99 9.74 16.18
CA ARG A 343 -4.64 9.74 14.75
C ARG A 343 -3.59 10.81 14.42
N ALA A 344 -3.74 12.02 14.94
CA ALA A 344 -2.77 13.10 14.74
C ALA A 344 -1.39 12.76 15.35
N LEU A 345 -1.36 12.20 16.56
CA LEU A 345 -0.14 11.73 17.20
C LEU A 345 0.49 10.55 16.44
N SER A 346 -0.33 9.61 15.96
CA SER A 346 0.16 8.51 15.13
C SER A 346 0.74 9.01 13.82
N TYR A 347 0.08 9.96 13.15
CA TYR A 347 0.55 10.55 11.90
C TYR A 347 1.87 11.28 12.07
N THR A 348 1.97 12.16 13.08
CA THR A 348 3.21 12.90 13.37
C THR A 348 4.36 11.97 13.76
N ARG A 349 4.06 10.90 14.51
CA ARG A 349 5.05 9.85 14.82
C ARG A 349 5.54 9.15 13.55
N THR A 350 4.65 8.68 12.69
CA THR A 350 5.02 8.07 11.41
C THR A 350 5.81 9.03 10.53
N GLN A 351 5.46 10.32 10.52
CA GLN A 351 6.19 11.34 9.78
C GLN A 351 7.61 11.51 10.31
N ARG A 352 7.80 11.55 11.64
CA ARG A 352 9.11 11.61 12.27
C ARG A 352 9.96 10.38 11.95
N GLU A 353 9.39 9.19 12.12
CA GLU A 353 10.05 7.91 11.77
C GLU A 353 10.38 7.85 10.26
N ASN A 354 9.57 8.50 9.42
CA ASN A 354 9.84 8.65 8.00
C ASN A 354 11.03 9.54 7.69
N VAL A 355 11.09 10.72 8.31
CA VAL A 355 12.20 11.67 8.16
C VAL A 355 13.50 11.09 8.71
N GLU A 356 13.46 10.45 9.88
CA GLU A 356 14.62 9.84 10.51
C GLU A 356 15.23 8.74 9.63
N LEU A 357 14.40 7.89 9.03
CA LEU A 357 14.89 6.87 8.11
C LEU A 357 15.42 7.48 6.80
N ALA A 358 14.76 8.51 6.25
CA ALA A 358 15.26 9.18 5.04
C ALA A 358 16.63 9.84 5.29
N PHE A 359 16.85 10.33 6.51
CA PHE A 359 18.15 10.82 6.95
C PHE A 359 19.16 9.68 7.11
N GLU A 360 18.79 8.55 7.72
CA GLU A 360 19.66 7.36 7.82
C GLU A 360 20.09 6.85 6.43
N GLU A 361 19.17 6.80 5.47
CA GLU A 361 19.45 6.44 4.07
C GLU A 361 20.41 7.42 3.39
N ASP A 362 20.24 8.73 3.62
CA ASP A 362 21.13 9.77 3.09
C ASP A 362 22.53 9.65 3.68
N VAL A 363 22.63 9.39 4.99
CA VAL A 363 23.90 9.15 5.68
C VAL A 363 24.61 7.92 5.12
N ASP A 364 23.89 6.81 4.92
CA ASP A 364 24.50 5.59 4.37
C ASP A 364 24.89 5.74 2.90
N GLU A 365 24.12 6.48 2.10
CA GLU A 365 24.48 6.87 0.73
C GLU A 365 25.77 7.70 0.73
N LYS A 366 25.89 8.69 1.62
CA LYS A 366 27.09 9.51 1.74
C LYS A 366 28.30 8.75 2.28
N LYS A 367 28.11 7.78 3.16
CA LYS A 367 29.20 6.87 3.57
C LYS A 367 29.70 6.04 2.40
N LEU A 368 28.80 5.52 1.56
CA LEU A 368 29.20 4.75 0.38
C LEU A 368 29.96 5.62 -0.63
N GLU A 369 29.47 6.82 -0.92
CA GLU A 369 30.15 7.79 -1.79
C GLU A 369 31.55 8.15 -1.25
N LEU A 370 31.67 8.41 0.05
CA LEU A 370 32.95 8.69 0.68
C LEU A 370 33.91 7.49 0.60
N HIS A 371 33.40 6.27 0.77
CA HIS A 371 34.18 5.05 0.61
C HIS A 371 34.69 4.88 -0.82
N GLU A 372 33.85 5.12 -1.83
CA GLU A 372 34.25 5.07 -3.25
C GLU A 372 35.34 6.11 -3.57
N ILE A 373 35.20 7.34 -3.09
CA ILE A 373 36.22 8.40 -3.25
C ILE A 373 37.53 7.99 -2.56
N THR A 374 37.45 7.40 -1.36
CA THR A 374 38.61 6.95 -0.60
C THR A 374 39.36 5.84 -1.32
N GLU A 375 38.66 4.82 -1.81
CA GLU A 375 39.27 3.72 -2.56
C GLU A 375 39.82 4.18 -3.91
N ALA A 376 39.13 5.09 -4.62
CA ALA A 376 39.66 5.69 -5.84
C ALA A 376 40.95 6.49 -5.59
N GLY A 377 40.98 7.30 -4.52
CA GLY A 377 42.17 8.05 -4.12
C GLY A 377 43.33 7.15 -3.71
N LYS A 378 43.04 6.03 -3.03
CA LYS A 378 44.05 5.01 -2.68
C LYS A 378 44.66 4.38 -3.93
N MET A 379 43.84 3.94 -4.89
CA MET A 379 44.34 3.36 -6.14
C MET A 379 45.21 4.35 -6.94
N GLU A 380 44.87 5.63 -6.95
CA GLU A 380 45.67 6.65 -7.62
C GLU A 380 47.01 6.91 -6.91
N LEU A 381 47.01 6.92 -5.57
CA LEU A 381 48.23 7.03 -4.78
C LEU A 381 49.16 5.83 -5.02
N GLU A 382 48.62 4.61 -5.01
CA GLU A 382 49.36 3.38 -5.32
C GLU A 382 49.97 3.43 -6.73
N ARG A 383 49.21 3.90 -7.72
CA ARG A 383 49.71 4.12 -9.09
C ARG A 383 50.86 5.13 -9.12
N THR A 384 50.73 6.26 -8.42
CA THR A 384 51.76 7.30 -8.36
C THR A 384 53.03 6.81 -7.67
N VAL A 385 52.90 6.08 -6.57
CA VAL A 385 54.03 5.48 -5.85
C VAL A 385 54.75 4.45 -6.73
N ALA A 386 54.02 3.59 -7.44
CA ALA A 386 54.60 2.64 -8.37
C ALA A 386 55.39 3.36 -9.48
N HIS A 387 54.80 4.39 -10.09
CA HIS A 387 55.46 5.19 -11.13
C HIS A 387 56.74 5.87 -10.62
N ASN A 388 56.70 6.50 -9.45
CA ASN A 388 57.87 7.15 -8.85
C ASN A 388 58.97 6.15 -8.47
N THR A 389 58.59 4.97 -7.99
CA THR A 389 59.54 3.90 -7.65
C THR A 389 60.25 3.39 -8.90
N ASP A 390 59.52 3.23 -10.01
CA ASP A 390 60.10 2.80 -11.28
C ASP A 390 60.99 3.89 -11.90
N ALA A 391 60.61 5.17 -11.80
CA ALA A 391 61.44 6.29 -12.22
C ALA A 391 62.76 6.36 -11.43
N PHE A 392 62.69 6.20 -10.10
CA PHE A 392 63.89 6.17 -9.25
C PHE A 392 64.80 4.97 -9.56
N ARG A 393 64.22 3.80 -9.85
CA ARG A 393 64.97 2.62 -10.29
C ARG A 393 65.66 2.85 -11.63
N HIS A 394 65.02 3.56 -12.56
CA HIS A 394 65.62 3.92 -13.84
C HIS A 394 66.81 4.84 -13.64
N GLN A 395 66.64 5.89 -12.83
CA GLN A 395 67.70 6.84 -12.52
C GLN A 395 68.91 6.16 -11.86
N LEU A 396 68.69 5.27 -10.88
CA LEU A 396 69.79 4.51 -10.27
C LEU A 396 70.52 3.59 -11.25
N ARG A 397 69.85 3.12 -12.31
CA ARG A 397 70.50 2.31 -13.35
C ARG A 397 71.35 3.20 -14.25
N GLU A 398 70.83 4.35 -14.68
CA GLU A 398 71.59 5.33 -15.47
C GLU A 398 72.83 5.82 -14.70
N ASP A 399 72.66 6.25 -13.45
CA ASP A 399 73.77 6.69 -12.60
C ASP A 399 74.81 5.56 -12.38
N GLY A 400 74.34 4.30 -12.32
CA GLY A 400 75.21 3.13 -12.19
C GLY A 400 76.01 2.83 -13.44
N ASP A 401 75.42 3.00 -14.62
CA ASP A 401 76.07 2.83 -15.91
C ASP A 401 77.11 3.93 -16.15
N ASP A 402 76.82 5.18 -15.78
CA ASP A 402 77.75 6.31 -15.86
C ASP A 402 79.00 6.10 -14.98
N ILE A 403 78.82 5.63 -13.74
CA ILE A 403 79.94 5.31 -12.83
C ILE A 403 80.79 4.16 -13.39
N ALA A 404 80.18 3.17 -14.04
CA ALA A 404 80.91 2.05 -14.63
C ALA A 404 81.82 2.51 -15.78
N ILE A 405 81.34 3.45 -16.60
CA ILE A 405 82.13 4.06 -17.69
C ILE A 405 83.32 4.85 -17.12
N ASP A 406 83.08 5.69 -16.11
CA ASP A 406 84.14 6.48 -15.46
C ASP A 406 85.25 5.61 -14.83
N VAL A 407 84.91 4.41 -14.37
CA VAL A 407 85.87 3.45 -13.80
C VAL A 407 86.67 2.72 -14.88
N GLU A 408 86.10 2.47 -16.06
CA GLU A 408 86.83 1.84 -17.18
C GLU A 408 87.86 2.78 -17.84
N ASP A 409 87.64 4.09 -17.75
CA ASP A 409 88.53 5.11 -18.32
C ASP A 409 89.73 5.50 -17.41
N GLN A 410 89.78 4.99 -16.17
CA GLN A 410 90.92 5.17 -15.23
C GLN A 410 91.91 4.01 -15.28
#